data_AF-A0A7R9PBV5-F1
#
_entry.id   AF-A0A7R9PBV5-F1
#
_cell.length_a   1.000
_cell.length_b   1.000
_cell.length_c   1.000
_cell.angle_alpha   90.00
_cell.angle_beta   90.00
_cell.angle_gamma   90.00
#
_symmetry.space_group_name_H-M   'P 1'
#
loop_
_entity.id
_entity.type
_entity.pdbx_description
1 polymer ?
#
loop_
_entity_poly.entity_id
_entity_poly.type
_entity_poly.pdbx_seq_one_letter_code
_entity_poly.pdbx_strand_id
1 'polypeptide(L)'
;MKNSGKKTGSQPFFPKVNDTDKILDQFSADLCSAMVAANIPRNKLENPDFNAFLNKYTNMKIPVESTLRKHYLHSTYLSIVQTFDEEQAVTITEANTAIYCSSVSADLAYVKSTLEIFLEQSQL
;
A
#
# COMPACT_ATOMS: atom_id res chain seq x y z
N MET A 1 -27.20 -55.28 26.06
CA MET A 1 -28.21 -54.49 25.33
C MET A 1 -27.88 -53.01 25.46
N LYS A 2 -27.97 -52.28 24.34
CA LYS A 2 -27.95 -50.82 24.16
C LYS A 2 -26.56 -50.15 24.02
N ASN A 3 -26.05 -50.29 22.79
CA ASN A 3 -25.17 -49.31 22.13
C ASN A 3 -25.95 -48.00 21.93
N SER A 4 -25.37 -46.84 22.26
CA SER A 4 -25.93 -45.54 21.91
C SER A 4 -24.85 -44.66 21.30
N GLY A 5 -24.89 -44.52 19.98
CA GLY A 5 -23.98 -43.71 19.20
C GLY A 5 -24.12 -42.24 19.54
N LYS A 6 -23.01 -41.63 19.98
CA LYS A 6 -22.91 -40.19 20.21
C LYS A 6 -22.61 -39.51 18.87
N LYS A 7 -23.62 -38.88 18.28
CA LYS A 7 -23.52 -38.13 17.02
C LYS A 7 -22.51 -36.99 17.19
N THR A 8 -21.39 -37.05 16.47
CA THR A 8 -20.45 -35.94 16.35
C THR A 8 -20.98 -34.93 15.34
N GLY A 9 -21.69 -33.91 15.82
CA GLY A 9 -22.00 -32.74 15.00
C GLY A 9 -20.76 -31.86 14.92
N SER A 10 -20.02 -31.93 13.81
CA SER A 10 -19.01 -30.93 13.49
C SER A 10 -19.74 -29.64 13.11
N GLN A 11 -19.85 -28.70 14.05
CA GLN A 11 -20.28 -27.34 13.75
C GLN A 11 -19.18 -26.66 12.93
N PRO A 12 -19.51 -25.91 11.87
CA PRO A 12 -18.53 -25.07 11.18
C PRO A 12 -17.98 -24.03 12.15
N PHE A 13 -16.66 -23.97 12.25
CA PHE A 13 -15.95 -22.95 13.02
C PHE A 13 -16.07 -21.62 12.28
N PHE A 14 -17.04 -20.81 12.67
CA PHE A 14 -17.03 -19.39 12.33
C PHE A 14 -16.15 -18.70 13.37
N PRO A 15 -14.98 -18.15 12.99
CA PRO A 15 -14.21 -17.35 13.92
C PRO A 15 -15.06 -16.13 14.27
N LYS A 16 -15.51 -16.05 15.53
CA LYS A 16 -16.05 -14.82 16.08
C LYS A 16 -14.89 -13.83 16.17
N VAL A 17 -14.82 -12.90 15.23
CA VAL A 17 -13.87 -11.79 15.30
C VAL A 17 -14.32 -10.88 16.45
N ASN A 18 -13.50 -10.73 17.48
CA ASN A 18 -13.83 -9.88 18.62
C ASN A 18 -13.33 -8.45 18.36
N ASP A 19 -14.01 -7.44 18.89
CA ASP A 19 -13.62 -6.03 18.72
C ASP A 19 -12.18 -5.75 19.20
N THR A 20 -11.73 -6.46 20.22
CA THR A 20 -10.36 -6.38 20.76
C THR A 20 -9.29 -6.83 19.74
N ASP A 21 -9.61 -7.84 18.93
CA ASP A 21 -8.68 -8.36 17.92
C ASP A 21 -8.50 -7.32 16.80
N LYS A 22 -9.58 -6.62 16.43
CA LYS A 22 -9.55 -5.53 15.45
C LYS A 22 -8.73 -4.33 15.95
N ILE A 23 -8.85 -3.97 17.23
CA ILE A 23 -8.06 -2.88 17.83
C ILE A 23 -6.57 -3.24 17.85
N LEU A 24 -6.22 -4.48 18.18
CA LEU A 24 -4.83 -4.94 18.18
C LEU A 24 -4.24 -4.99 16.76
N ASP A 25 -5.05 -5.39 15.78
CA ASP A 25 -4.66 -5.43 14.36
C ASP A 25 -4.37 -4.03 13.83
N GLN A 26 -5.26 -3.07 14.10
CA GLN A 26 -5.07 -1.67 13.74
C GLN A 26 -3.83 -1.07 14.41
N PHE A 27 -3.66 -1.27 15.71
CA PHE A 27 -2.48 -0.81 16.44
C PHE A 27 -1.17 -1.37 15.85
N SER A 28 -1.16 -2.65 15.49
CA SER A 28 0.02 -3.30 14.92
C SER A 28 0.36 -2.75 13.52
N ALA A 29 -0.65 -2.46 12.71
CA ALA A 29 -0.49 -1.81 11.41
C ALA A 29 0.07 -0.38 11.57
N ASP A 30 -0.51 0.42 12.46
CA ASP A 30 -0.09 1.80 12.71
C ASP A 30 1.34 1.87 13.25
N LEU A 31 1.68 0.98 14.19
CA LEU A 31 3.04 0.86 14.71
C LEU A 31 4.05 0.50 13.60
N CYS A 32 3.71 -0.45 12.72
CA CYS A 32 4.57 -0.82 11.60
C CYS A 32 4.81 0.36 10.66
N SER A 33 3.74 1.09 10.30
CA SER A 33 3.81 2.27 9.45
C SER A 33 4.70 3.36 10.06
N ALA A 34 4.50 3.69 11.33
CA ALA A 34 5.30 4.68 12.05
C ALA A 34 6.78 4.32 12.10
N MET A 35 7.12 3.04 12.34
CA MET A 35 8.52 2.59 12.34
C MET A 35 9.16 2.72 10.96
N VAL A 36 8.45 2.35 9.89
CA VAL A 36 8.98 2.48 8.52
C VAL A 36 9.17 3.95 8.15
N ALA A 37 8.18 4.81 8.44
CA ALA A 37 8.25 6.24 8.18
C ALA A 37 9.40 6.92 8.95
N ALA A 38 9.65 6.51 10.20
CA ALA A 38 10.75 7.03 11.01
C ALA A 38 12.12 6.38 10.70
N ASN A 39 12.19 5.49 9.70
CA ASN A 39 13.38 4.69 9.37
C ASN A 39 13.95 3.91 10.57
N ILE A 40 13.07 3.43 11.45
CA ILE A 40 13.42 2.63 12.62
C ILE A 40 13.36 1.15 12.24
N PRO A 41 14.49 0.41 12.33
CA PRO A 41 14.48 -1.02 12.10
C PRO A 41 13.54 -1.77 13.06
N ARG A 42 12.71 -2.67 12.51
CA ARG A 42 11.71 -3.44 13.28
C ARG A 42 12.32 -4.33 14.38
N ASN A 43 13.55 -4.79 14.21
CA ASN A 43 14.28 -5.56 15.23
C ASN A 43 14.47 -4.79 16.54
N LYS A 44 14.32 -3.45 16.53
CA LYS A 44 14.37 -2.64 17.76
C LYS A 44 13.22 -2.95 18.72
N LEU A 45 12.11 -3.52 18.26
CA LEU A 45 11.03 -3.99 19.15
C LEU A 45 11.42 -5.16 20.04
N GLU A 46 12.48 -5.90 19.69
CA GLU A 46 13.02 -6.98 20.53
C GLU A 46 13.92 -6.45 21.64
N ASN A 47 14.28 -5.16 21.62
CA ASN A 47 15.00 -4.54 22.72
C ASN A 47 14.06 -4.43 23.95
N PRO A 48 14.42 -5.01 25.10
CA PRO A 48 13.56 -5.02 26.28
C PRO A 48 13.16 -3.64 26.79
N ASP A 49 14.09 -2.67 26.78
CA ASP A 49 13.82 -1.31 27.28
C ASP A 49 12.86 -0.55 26.39
N PHE A 50 13.05 -0.65 25.06
CA PHE A 50 12.15 -0.05 24.08
C PHE A 50 10.77 -0.69 24.14
N ASN A 51 10.72 -2.02 24.24
CA ASN A 51 9.47 -2.77 24.36
C ASN A 51 8.73 -2.42 25.66
N ALA A 52 9.44 -2.34 26.79
CA ALA A 52 8.88 -1.96 28.07
C ALA A 52 8.35 -0.51 28.06
N PHE A 53 9.08 0.41 27.43
CA PHE A 53 8.63 1.79 27.23
C PHE A 53 7.31 1.83 26.46
N LEU A 54 7.22 1.14 25.32
CA LEU A 54 6.01 1.13 24.49
C LEU A 54 4.84 0.48 25.21
N ASN A 55 5.03 -0.66 25.89
CA ASN A 55 3.97 -1.30 26.67
C ASN A 55 3.44 -0.35 27.77
N LYS A 56 4.34 0.35 28.47
CA LYS A 56 3.98 1.25 29.58
C LYS A 56 3.06 2.40 29.13
N TYR A 57 3.34 3.00 27.98
CA TYR A 57 2.62 4.19 27.54
C TYR A 57 1.44 3.90 26.62
N THR A 58 1.42 2.75 25.94
CA THR A 58 0.31 2.39 25.06
C THR A 58 -0.75 1.52 25.75
N ASN A 59 -0.39 0.83 26.84
CA ASN A 59 -1.21 -0.24 27.45
C ASN A 59 -1.62 -1.33 26.45
N MET A 60 -0.91 -1.42 25.32
CA MET A 60 -1.16 -2.39 24.25
C MET A 60 -0.06 -3.43 24.26
N LYS A 61 -0.41 -4.67 23.90
CA LYS A 61 0.58 -5.72 23.70
C LYS A 61 1.39 -5.41 22.44
N ILE A 62 2.69 -5.17 22.62
CA ILE A 62 3.58 -4.88 21.49
C ILE A 62 3.75 -6.13 20.62
N PRO A 63 3.49 -6.04 19.30
CA PRO A 63 3.69 -7.16 18.38
C PRO A 63 5.19 -7.49 18.27
N VAL A 64 5.51 -8.78 18.20
CA VAL A 64 6.87 -9.23 17.92
C VAL A 64 7.24 -8.94 16.46
N GLU A 65 8.54 -8.78 16.19
CA GLU A 65 9.06 -8.46 14.85
C GLU A 65 8.53 -9.43 13.79
N SER A 66 8.46 -10.73 14.12
CA SER A 66 7.95 -11.74 13.19
C SER A 66 6.48 -11.56 12.80
N THR A 67 5.65 -11.03 13.71
CA THR A 67 4.26 -10.69 13.44
C THR A 67 4.18 -9.52 12.47
N LEU A 68 5.00 -8.48 12.69
CA LEU A 68 5.08 -7.32 11.80
C LEU A 68 5.52 -7.69 10.39
N ARG A 69 6.55 -8.53 10.28
CA ARG A 69 7.07 -8.99 8.98
C ARG A 69 6.02 -9.75 8.17
N LYS A 70 5.22 -10.61 8.83
CA LYS A 70 4.27 -11.48 8.13
C LYS A 70 2.98 -10.77 7.69
N HIS A 71 2.44 -9.88 8.52
CA HIS A 71 1.07 -9.39 8.31
C HIS A 71 1.00 -7.94 7.83
N TYR A 72 1.96 -7.07 8.21
CA TYR A 72 1.82 -5.62 8.02
C TYR A 72 2.91 -5.01 7.14
N LEU A 73 4.07 -5.65 7.04
CA LEU A 73 5.22 -5.12 6.28
C LEU A 73 4.91 -4.95 4.79
N HIS A 74 4.31 -5.98 4.18
CA HIS A 74 4.05 -5.98 2.74
C HIS A 74 3.07 -4.88 2.36
N SER A 75 1.96 -4.76 3.10
CA SER A 75 0.96 -3.72 2.87
C SER A 75 1.53 -2.31 3.10
N THR A 76 2.33 -2.12 4.16
CA THR A 76 3.00 -0.83 4.44
C THR A 76 3.94 -0.42 3.31
N TYR A 77 4.71 -1.36 2.75
CA TYR A 77 5.63 -1.03 1.66
C TYR A 77 4.88 -0.70 0.37
N LEU A 78 3.85 -1.47 0.04
CA LEU A 78 3.00 -1.22 -1.12
C LEU A 78 2.34 0.17 -1.05
N SER A 79 1.80 0.56 0.12
CA SER A 79 1.19 1.87 0.28
C SER A 79 2.19 3.00 0.06
N ILE A 80 3.41 2.83 0.58
CA ILE A 80 4.49 3.82 0.41
C ILE A 80 4.90 3.95 -1.06
N VAL A 81 5.07 2.83 -1.76
CA VAL A 81 5.39 2.84 -3.20
C VAL A 81 4.27 3.52 -4.00
N GLN A 82 3.01 3.19 -3.73
CA GLN A 82 1.87 3.83 -4.37
C GLN A 82 1.85 5.34 -4.16
N THR A 83 2.12 5.82 -2.95
CA THR A 83 2.19 7.26 -2.69
C THR A 83 3.31 7.96 -3.45
N PHE A 84 4.46 7.29 -3.63
CA PHE A 84 5.56 7.83 -4.43
C PHE A 84 5.22 7.90 -5.92
N ASP A 85 4.50 6.91 -6.45
CA ASP A 85 4.07 6.90 -7.85
C ASP A 85 3.06 8.03 -8.14
N GLU A 86 2.17 8.34 -7.20
CA GLU A 86 1.18 9.41 -7.33
C GLU A 86 1.83 10.81 -7.32
N GLU A 87 2.76 11.07 -6.40
CA GLU A 87 3.44 12.37 -6.30
C GLU A 87 4.36 12.65 -7.51
N GLN A 88 5.06 11.63 -8.00
CA GLN A 88 5.90 11.76 -9.20
C GLN A 88 5.08 11.85 -10.49
N ALA A 89 3.93 11.17 -10.59
CA ALA A 89 3.07 11.23 -11.77
C ALA A 89 2.49 12.64 -12.02
N VAL A 90 2.13 13.37 -10.95
CA VAL A 90 1.64 14.76 -11.04
C VAL A 90 2.74 15.67 -11.61
N THR A 91 3.95 15.56 -11.07
CA THR A 91 5.09 16.42 -11.46
C THR A 91 5.54 16.18 -12.90
N ILE A 92 5.54 14.92 -13.35
CA ILE A 92 5.85 14.56 -14.75
C ILE A 92 4.76 15.09 -15.69
N THR A 93 3.50 15.01 -15.31
CA THR A 93 2.38 15.49 -16.13
C THR A 93 2.41 17.01 -16.28
N GLU A 94 2.67 17.74 -15.20
CA GLU A 94 2.83 19.20 -15.24
C GLU A 94 4.04 19.63 -16.08
N ALA A 95 5.19 18.97 -15.93
CA ALA A 95 6.37 19.21 -16.75
C ALA A 95 6.09 18.93 -18.24
N ASN A 96 5.42 17.82 -18.57
CA ASN A 96 5.04 17.49 -19.94
C ASN A 96 4.05 18.50 -20.54
N THR A 97 3.13 19.03 -19.73
CA THR A 97 2.18 20.07 -20.15
C THR A 97 2.90 21.39 -20.45
N ALA A 98 3.90 21.76 -19.63
CA ALA A 98 4.71 22.94 -19.86
C ALA A 98 5.66 22.81 -21.07
N ILE A 99 6.18 21.61 -21.34
CA ILE A 99 7.01 21.31 -22.51
C ILE A 99 6.17 21.31 -23.80
N TYR A 100 4.92 20.84 -23.73
CA TYR A 100 3.92 20.97 -24.81
C TYR A 100 3.33 22.39 -24.86
N CYS A 101 4.19 23.41 -24.74
CA CYS A 101 3.79 24.80 -24.94
C CYS A 101 3.34 25.00 -26.40
N SER A 102 2.33 25.84 -26.58
CA SER A 102 1.58 26.14 -27.82
C SER A 102 2.38 26.26 -29.13
N SER A 103 3.66 26.61 -29.08
CA SER A 103 4.51 26.71 -30.27
C SER A 103 4.81 25.34 -30.90
N VAL A 104 5.16 24.32 -30.11
CA VAL A 104 5.49 22.98 -30.64
C VAL A 104 4.23 22.30 -31.20
N SER A 105 3.06 22.54 -30.60
CA SER A 105 1.81 21.98 -31.14
C SER A 105 1.40 22.64 -32.45
N ALA A 106 1.62 23.96 -32.59
CA ALA A 106 1.36 24.69 -33.83
C ALA A 106 2.29 24.23 -34.95
N ASP A 107 3.58 24.07 -34.67
CA ASP A 107 4.57 23.56 -35.64
C ASP A 107 4.23 22.12 -36.07
N LEU A 108 3.83 21.25 -35.14
CA LEU A 108 3.43 19.88 -35.46
C LEU A 108 2.14 19.83 -36.29
N ALA A 109 1.16 20.70 -35.99
CA ALA A 109 -0.07 20.80 -36.76
C ALA A 109 0.19 21.25 -38.20
N TYR A 110 1.10 22.22 -38.39
CA TYR A 110 1.53 22.68 -39.71
C TYR A 110 2.25 21.59 -40.51
N VAL A 111 3.16 20.84 -39.88
CA VAL A 111 3.84 19.72 -40.53
C VAL A 111 2.84 18.64 -40.95
N LYS A 112 1.87 18.30 -40.08
CA LYS A 112 0.83 17.31 -40.40
C LYS A 112 -0.05 17.75 -41.56
N SER A 113 -0.54 19.00 -41.57
CA SER A 113 -1.39 19.49 -42.67
C SER A 113 -0.62 19.51 -43.99
N THR A 114 0.66 19.87 -43.96
CA THR A 114 1.51 19.90 -45.15
C THR A 114 1.69 18.49 -45.74
N LEU A 115 1.91 17.48 -44.89
CA LEU A 115 2.03 16.08 -45.32
C LEU A 115 0.71 15.52 -45.88
N GLU A 116 -0.43 15.87 -45.28
CA GLU A 116 -1.75 15.48 -45.80
C GLU A 116 -1.99 16.03 -47.20
N ILE A 117 -1.67 17.31 -47.44
CA ILE A 117 -1.76 17.93 -48.76
C ILE A 117 -0.87 17.18 -49.78
N PHE A 118 0.38 16.86 -49.41
CA PHE A 118 1.27 16.12 -50.30
C PHE A 118 0.76 14.72 -50.62
N LEU A 119 0.15 14.04 -49.65
CA LEU A 119 -0.43 12.72 -49.85
C LEU A 119 -1.66 12.77 -50.76
N GLU A 120 -2.54 13.78 -50.62
CA GLU A 120 -3.69 13.97 -51.52
C GLU A 120 -3.27 14.26 -52.96
N GLN A 121 -2.22 15.08 -53.15
CA GLN A 121 -1.71 15.38 -54.49
C GLN A 121 -1.02 14.18 -55.18
N SER A 122 -0.60 13.18 -54.41
CA SER A 122 0.04 11.96 -54.94
C SER A 122 -0.94 10.90 -55.46
N GLN A 123 -2.25 11.08 -55.22
CA GLN A 123 -3.31 10.15 -55.62
C GLN A 123 -4.09 10.59 -56.87
N LEU A 124 -3.67 11.69 -57.53
CA LEU A 124 -4.18 12.20 -58.81
C LEU A 124 -3.18 11.91 -59.94
#